data_AF-A0A1Z8V4K4-F1
#
_entry.id   AF-A0A1Z8V4K4-F1
#
_cell.length_a   1.000
_cell.length_b   1.000
_cell.length_c   1.000
_cell.angle_alpha   90.00
_cell.angle_beta   90.00
_cell.angle_gamma   90.00
#
_symmetry.space_group_name_H-M   'P 1'
#
loop_
_entity.id
_entity.type
_entity.pdbx_description
1 polymer ?
#
loop_
_entity_poly.entity_id
_entity_poly.type
_entity_poly.pdbx_seq_one_letter_code
_entity_poly.pdbx_strand_id
1 'polypeptide(L)' 'MSKYDFGGLDRHPANILRLISELEGSSQLCKYMGFEEDMNTLNEMKKPYYKLYFKTKKEYGE' A
#
# COMPACT_ATOMS: atom_id res chain seq x y z
N MET A 1 3.08 22.84 1.72
CA MET A 1 2.26 21.64 1.93
C MET A 1 2.82 20.88 3.10
N SER A 2 1.98 20.60 4.08
CA SER A 2 2.25 19.68 5.19
C SER A 2 2.27 18.24 4.67
N LYS A 3 2.99 17.35 5.36
CA LYS A 3 2.97 15.90 5.09
C LYS A 3 1.58 15.25 5.29
N TYR A 4 0.66 15.98 5.93
CA TYR A 4 -0.72 15.57 6.17
C TYR A 4 -1.70 16.09 5.11
N ASP A 5 -1.21 16.91 4.17
CA ASP A 5 -2.03 17.39 3.06
C ASP A 5 -2.13 16.33 1.95
N PHE A 6 -3.15 16.43 1.10
CA PHE A 6 -3.25 15.60 -0.09
C PHE A 6 -2.01 15.76 -0.97
N GLY A 7 -1.31 14.66 -1.25
CA GLY A 7 -0.04 14.67 -1.99
C GLY A 7 1.17 15.18 -1.18
N GLY A 8 1.02 15.41 0.13
CA GLY A 8 2.08 15.91 1.00
C GLY A 8 3.09 14.86 1.46
N LEU A 9 2.73 13.57 1.42
CA LEU A 9 3.64 12.47 1.74
C LEU A 9 4.37 12.01 0.47
N ASP A 10 5.69 11.97 0.54
CA ASP A 10 6.55 11.56 -0.55
C ASP A 10 6.45 10.05 -0.83
N ARG A 11 6.66 9.68 -2.09
CA ARG A 11 6.60 8.28 -2.57
C ARG A 11 7.91 7.53 -2.29
N HIS A 12 8.50 7.75 -1.12
CA HIS A 12 9.68 7.01 -0.66
C HIS A 12 9.34 5.52 -0.53
N PRO A 13 10.27 4.60 -0.84
CA PRO A 13 10.02 3.15 -0.75
C PRO A 13 9.46 2.72 0.60
N ALA A 14 9.94 3.30 1.70
CA ALA A 14 9.42 3.04 3.05
C ALA A 14 7.95 3.46 3.25
N ASN A 15 7.54 4.59 2.68
CA ASN A 15 6.15 5.05 2.76
C ASN A 15 5.21 4.17 1.93
N ILE A 16 5.67 3.72 0.75
CA ILE A 16 4.91 2.79 -0.10
C ILE A 16 4.81 1.42 0.58
N LEU A 17 5.91 0.92 1.16
CA LEU A 17 5.92 -0.35 1.88
C LEU A 17 4.98 -0.30 3.09
N ARG A 18 4.94 0.81 3.82
CA ARG A 18 3.96 1.02 4.91
C ARG A 18 2.53 0.90 4.39
N LEU A 19 2.19 1.58 3.29
CA LEU A 19 0.85 1.47 2.68
C LEU A 19 0.50 0.01 2.31
N ILE A 20 1.44 -0.73 1.70
CA ILE A 20 1.23 -2.14 1.36
C ILE A 20 0.93 -2.96 2.63
N SER A 21 1.71 -2.76 3.70
CA SER A 21 1.52 -3.47 4.98
C SER A 21 0.12 -3.25 5.57
N GLU A 22 -0.37 -2.01 5.56
CA GLU A 22 -1.72 -1.67 6.05
C GLU A 22 -2.82 -2.35 5.22
N LEU A 23 -2.66 -2.39 3.89
CA LEU A 23 -3.61 -3.06 2.99
C LEU A 23 -3.59 -4.59 3.18
N GLU A 24 -2.43 -5.19 3.42
CA GLU A 24 -2.31 -6.62 3.73
C GLU A 24 -3.00 -6.97 5.03
N GLY A 25 -2.74 -6.21 6.10
CA GLY A 25 -3.37 -6.39 7.40
C GLY A 25 -4.89 -6.24 7.31
N SER A 26 -5.36 -5.19 6.63
CA SER A 26 -6.79 -4.94 6.41
C SER A 26 -7.46 -6.08 5.64
N SER A 27 -6.82 -6.58 4.57
CA SER A 27 -7.35 -7.73 3.81
C SER A 27 -7.45 -9.00 4.66
N GLN A 28 -6.47 -9.28 5.53
CA GLN A 28 -6.55 -10.42 6.46
C GLN A 28 -7.68 -10.26 7.48
N LEU A 29 -7.90 -9.05 8.00
CA LEU A 29 -9.02 -8.79 8.90
C LEU A 29 -10.36 -9.02 8.20
N CYS A 30 -10.54 -8.49 6.98
CA CYS A 30 -11.72 -8.74 6.15
C CYS A 30 -11.95 -10.24 5.92
N LYS A 31 -10.88 -10.99 5.64
CA LYS A 31 -10.93 -12.46 5.53
C LYS A 31 -11.46 -13.11 6.81
N TYR A 32 -10.93 -12.74 7.98
CA TYR A 32 -11.33 -13.33 9.25
C TYR A 32 -12.74 -12.95 9.69
N MET A 33 -13.24 -11.79 9.25
CA MET A 33 -14.60 -11.32 9.52
C MET A 33 -15.64 -11.79 8.50
N GLY A 34 -15.23 -12.44 7.41
CA GLY A 34 -16.14 -12.91 6.35
C GLY A 34 -16.54 -11.83 5.33
N PHE A 35 -15.83 -10.70 5.29
CA PHE A 35 -16.04 -9.63 4.31
C PHE A 35 -15.29 -9.94 3.01
N GLU A 36 -15.81 -10.88 2.22
CA GLU A 36 -15.13 -11.39 1.01
C GLU A 36 -14.93 -10.32 -0.08
N GLU A 37 -15.95 -9.50 -0.36
CA GLU A 37 -15.88 -8.45 -1.37
C GLU A 37 -14.83 -7.38 -1.01
N ASP A 38 -14.80 -6.96 0.26
CA ASP A 38 -13.80 -6.01 0.76
C ASP A 38 -12.39 -6.61 0.74
N MET A 39 -12.24 -7.87 1.16
CA MET A 39 -10.97 -8.60 1.08
C MET A 39 -10.44 -8.61 -0.35
N ASN A 40 -11.28 -8.93 -1.34
CA ASN A 40 -10.93 -8.97 -2.75
C ASN A 40 -10.59 -7.57 -3.28
N THR A 41 -11.36 -6.55 -2.91
CA THR A 41 -11.09 -5.15 -3.25
C THR A 41 -9.73 -4.71 -2.75
N LEU A 42 -9.41 -4.96 -1.47
CA LEU A 42 -8.10 -4.65 -0.89
C LEU A 42 -6.96 -5.43 -1.56
N ASN A 43 -7.20 -6.67 -1.96
CA ASN A 43 -6.23 -7.49 -2.69
C ASN A 43 -5.92 -6.93 -4.08
N GLU A 44 -6.92 -6.43 -4.81
CA GLU A 44 -6.68 -5.75 -6.09
C GLU A 44 -6.00 -4.39 -5.89
N MET A 45 -6.39 -3.63 -4.86
CA MET A 45 -5.79 -2.34 -4.54
C MET A 45 -4.30 -2.42 -4.23
N LYS A 46 -3.82 -3.47 -3.54
CA LYS A 46 -2.40 -3.59 -3.16
C LYS A 46 -1.46 -3.95 -4.31
N LYS A 47 -1.94 -4.63 -5.36
CA LYS A 47 -1.13 -5.05 -6.53
C LYS A 47 -0.36 -3.93 -7.23
N PRO A 48 -0.97 -2.78 -7.60
CA PRO A 48 -0.23 -1.69 -8.23
C PRO A 48 0.85 -1.09 -7.32
N TYR A 49 0.63 -1.08 -6.00
CA TYR A 49 1.61 -0.55 -5.05
C TYR A 49 2.83 -1.45 -4.90
N TYR A 50 2.69 -2.78 -4.99
CA TYR A 50 3.83 -3.69 -5.08
C TYR A 50 4.73 -3.36 -6.28
N LYS A 51 4.14 -3.15 -7.46
CA LYS A 51 4.90 -2.73 -8.66
C LYS A 51 5.60 -1.39 -8.44
N LEU A 52 4.91 -0.42 -7.84
CA LEU A 52 5.48 0.89 -7.52
C LEU A 52 6.62 0.80 -6.51
N TYR A 53 6.50 -0.05 -5.48
CA TYR A 53 7.55 -0.28 -4.49
C TYR A 53 8.83 -0.83 -5.13
N PHE A 54 8.74 -1.86 -5.96
CA PHE A 54 9.94 -2.42 -6.60
C PHE A 54 10.59 -1.42 -7.57
N LYS A 55 9.78 -0.63 -8.29
CA LYS A 55 10.27 0.45 -9.14
C LYS A 55 11.03 1.51 -8.33
N THR A 56 10.39 2.07 -7.31
CA THR A 56 10.98 3.13 -6.47
C THR A 56 12.17 2.62 -5.66
N LYS A 57 12.13 1.39 -5.16
CA LYS A 57 13.28 0.79 -4.46
C LYS A 57 14.52 0.72 -5.35
N LYS A 58 14.34 0.45 -6.65
CA LYS A 58 15.45 0.46 -7.62
C LYS A 58 15.99 1.88 -7.81
N GLU A 59 15.11 2.85 -8.01
CA GLU A 59 15.47 4.27 -8.20
C GLU A 59 16.18 4.90 -6.99
N TYR A 60 15.91 4.40 -5.77
CA TYR A 60 16.53 4.86 -4.52
C TYR A 60 17.80 4.10 -4.13
N GLY A 61 18.05 2.94 -4.74
CA GLY A 61 19.18 2.05 -4.42
C GLY A 61 20.37 2.20 -5.37
N GLU A 62 20.33 3.17 -6.28
CA GLU A 62 21.44 3.66 -7.10
C GLU A 62 22.16 4.82 -6.38
#